data_AF-E7G3H1-F1
#
_entry.id   AF-E7G3H1-F1
#
_cell.length_a   1.000
_cell.length_b   1.000
_cell.length_c   1.000
_cell.angle_alpha   90.00
_cell.angle_beta   90.00
_cell.angle_gamma   90.00
#
_symmetry.space_group_name_H-M   'P 1'
#
loop_
_entity.id
_entity.type
_entity.pdbx_description
1 polymer ?
#
loop_
_entity_poly.entity_id
_entity_poly.type
_entity_poly.pdbx_seq_one_letter_code
_entity_poly.pdbx_strand_id
1 'polypeptide(L)'
;MIQFKLADIFCGAGGLSYGFAQNALFDLVWALDYDLDALASYKSNHPTTNTICRDIVQLSREECLGYGPIDILLGGPSARAILFLEKDEWIRGLICSKNI
;
A
#
# COMPACT_ATOMS: atom_id res chain seq x y z
N MET A 1 4.64 1.65 22.01
CA MET A 1 4.60 2.82 21.10
C MET A 1 3.45 2.62 20.14
N ILE A 2 2.78 3.69 19.70
CA ILE A 2 1.70 3.60 18.71
C ILE A 2 2.34 3.62 17.33
N GLN A 3 2.03 2.63 16.48
CA GLN A 3 2.43 2.56 15.07
C GLN A 3 1.19 2.69 14.19
N PHE A 4 1.31 3.47 13.11
CA PHE A 4 0.30 3.55 12.07
C PHE A 4 0.53 2.47 11.03
N LYS A 5 -0.50 1.68 10.78
CA LYS A 5 -0.46 0.63 9.76
C LYS A 5 -0.67 1.22 8.39
N LEU A 6 0.21 0.86 7.47
CA LEU A 6 0.22 1.33 6.10
C LEU A 6 -0.03 0.18 5.13
N ALA A 7 -0.76 0.49 4.07
CA ALA A 7 -0.78 -0.30 2.86
C ALA A 7 -0.38 0.58 1.67
N ASP A 8 0.26 0.01 0.65
CA ASP A 8 0.68 0.76 -0.54
C ASP A 8 0.08 0.14 -1.80
N ILE A 9 -0.79 0.88 -2.49
CA ILE A 9 -1.39 0.45 -3.76
C ILE A 9 -0.73 1.15 -4.93
N PHE A 10 -0.48 0.41 -6.01
CA PHE A 10 0.37 0.87 -7.12
C PHE A 10 1.79 1.19 -6.62
N CYS A 11 2.34 0.29 -5.79
CA CYS A 11 3.56 0.55 -5.04
C CYS A 11 4.82 0.58 -5.92
N GLY A 12 4.77 0.02 -7.13
CA GLY A 12 5.91 -0.13 -8.03
C GLY A 12 7.12 -0.74 -7.31
N ALA A 13 8.29 -0.15 -7.51
CA ALA A 13 9.53 -0.55 -6.83
C ALA A 13 9.63 -0.09 -5.35
N GLY A 14 8.62 0.61 -4.82
CA GLY A 14 8.52 0.95 -3.40
C GLY A 14 9.20 2.23 -2.96
N GLY A 15 9.38 3.21 -3.86
CA GLY A 15 10.03 4.49 -3.54
C GLY A 15 9.28 5.30 -2.46
N LEU A 16 7.96 5.40 -2.55
CA LEU A 16 7.13 6.06 -1.53
C LEU A 16 7.20 5.30 -0.21
N SER A 17 6.93 3.99 -0.25
CA SER A 17 7.08 3.07 0.89
C SER A 17 8.43 3.21 1.59
N TYR A 18 9.53 3.35 0.84
CA TYR A 18 10.89 3.49 1.40
C TYR A 18 11.01 4.66 2.35
N GLY A 19 10.43 5.82 2.00
CA GLY A 19 10.43 7.01 2.85
C GLY A 19 9.70 6.78 4.18
N PHE A 20 8.54 6.11 4.15
CA PHE A 20 7.79 5.78 5.37
C PHE A 20 8.52 4.73 6.23
N ALA A 21 9.14 3.74 5.58
CA ALA A 21 9.92 2.70 6.27
C ALA A 21 11.11 3.25 7.08
N GLN A 22 11.60 4.46 6.78
CA GLN A 22 12.68 5.09 7.55
C GLN A 22 12.24 5.56 8.94
N ASN A 23 10.94 5.53 9.26
CA ASN A 23 10.39 6.05 10.51
C ASN A 23 9.61 4.97 11.27
N ALA A 24 10.04 4.69 12.50
CA ALA A 24 9.48 3.62 13.35
C ALA A 24 8.01 3.82 13.79
N LEU A 25 7.41 4.98 13.48
CA LEU A 25 5.98 5.23 13.67
C LEU A 25 5.10 4.52 12.63
N PHE A 26 5.70 3.96 11.59
CA PHE A 26 5.02 3.41 10.43
C PHE A 26 5.32 1.92 10.27
N ASP A 27 4.27 1.13 10.04
CA ASP A 27 4.36 -0.30 9.79
C ASP A 27 3.76 -0.62 8.41
N LEU A 28 4.59 -1.03 7.46
CA LEU A 28 4.17 -1.42 6.11
C LEU A 28 3.65 -2.86 6.13
N VAL A 29 2.33 -3.00 6.16
CA VAL A 29 1.68 -4.30 6.33
C VAL A 29 1.65 -5.07 5.01
N TRP A 30 1.22 -4.40 3.95
CA TRP A 30 1.15 -4.98 2.61
C TRP A 30 1.28 -3.93 1.52
N ALA A 31 1.69 -4.39 0.33
CA ALA A 31 1.82 -3.56 -0.86
C ALA A 31 1.33 -4.32 -2.09
N LEU A 32 0.64 -3.63 -2.99
CA LEU A 32 0.05 -4.18 -4.20
C LEU A 32 0.60 -3.47 -5.44
N ASP A 33 1.02 -4.27 -6.40
CA ASP A 33 1.22 -3.85 -7.79
C ASP A 33 0.85 -5.01 -8.73
N TYR A 34 0.62 -4.71 -10.00
CA TYR A 34 0.38 -5.74 -11.01
C TYR A 34 1.69 -6.20 -11.68
N ASP A 35 2.75 -5.40 -11.58
CA ASP A 35 4.06 -5.69 -12.14
C ASP A 35 4.89 -6.53 -11.15
N LEU A 36 5.16 -7.79 -11.52
CA LEU A 36 5.92 -8.73 -10.72
C LEU A 36 7.39 -8.31 -10.56
N ASP A 37 8.01 -7.71 -11.59
CA ASP A 37 9.41 -7.27 -11.55
C ASP A 37 9.56 -6.05 -10.64
N ALA A 38 8.57 -5.16 -10.65
CA ALA A 38 8.48 -4.05 -9.71
C ALA A 38 8.36 -4.56 -8.27
N LEU A 39 7.50 -5.56 -8.01
CA LEU A 39 7.37 -6.17 -6.68
C LEU A 39 8.61 -6.92 -6.22
N ALA A 40 9.36 -7.55 -7.14
CA ALA A 40 10.64 -8.16 -6.80
C ALA A 40 11.64 -7.09 -6.29
N SER A 41 11.66 -5.93 -6.95
CA SER A 41 12.45 -4.76 -6.53
C SER A 41 11.93 -4.14 -5.23
N TYR A 42 10.61 -4.09 -5.03
CA TYR A 42 9.99 -3.64 -3.78
C TYR A 42 10.47 -4.50 -2.61
N LYS A 43 10.43 -5.83 -2.77
CA LYS A 43 10.74 -6.79 -1.71
C LYS A 43 12.18 -6.75 -1.25
N SER A 44 13.13 -6.35 -2.11
CA SER A 44 14.52 -6.16 -1.70
C SER A 44 14.69 -5.03 -0.69
N ASN A 45 13.87 -3.98 -0.78
CA ASN A 45 13.88 -2.84 0.14
C ASN A 45 12.96 -3.05 1.35
N HIS A 46 11.93 -3.89 1.19
CA HIS A 46 10.86 -4.11 2.17
C HIS A 46 10.66 -5.60 2.46
N PRO A 47 11.65 -6.30 3.03
CA PRO A 47 11.65 -7.77 3.12
C PRO A 47 10.52 -8.33 3.99
N THR A 48 10.01 -7.56 4.94
CA THR A 48 8.95 -7.99 5.87
C THR A 48 7.54 -7.69 5.37
N THR A 49 7.38 -6.80 4.40
CA THR A 49 6.06 -6.36 3.89
C THR A 49 5.44 -7.42 2.98
N ASN A 50 4.15 -7.72 3.15
CA ASN A 50 3.47 -8.68 2.27
C ASN A 50 3.24 -8.07 0.87
N THR A 51 3.70 -8.71 -0.18
CA THR A 51 3.51 -8.21 -1.56
C THR A 51 2.39 -8.98 -2.25
N ILE A 52 1.50 -8.25 -2.93
CA ILE A 52 0.34 -8.79 -3.64
C ILE A 52 0.49 -8.43 -5.12
N CYS A 53 0.75 -9.44 -5.96
CA CYS A 53 0.84 -9.28 -7.41
C CYS A 53 -0.53 -9.46 -8.05
N ARG A 54 -1.29 -8.37 -8.23
CA ARG A 54 -2.65 -8.43 -8.79
C ARG A 54 -3.13 -7.06 -9.29
N ASP A 55 -4.06 -7.03 -10.23
CA ASP A 55 -4.84 -5.82 -10.52
C ASP A 55 -5.73 -5.49 -9.31
N ILE A 56 -5.71 -4.23 -8.86
CA ILE A 56 -6.49 -3.76 -7.72
C ILE A 56 -8.00 -4.01 -7.86
N VAL A 57 -8.53 -4.10 -9.09
CA VAL A 57 -9.97 -4.41 -9.29
C VAL A 57 -10.35 -5.82 -8.85
N GLN A 58 -9.36 -6.70 -8.70
CA GLN A 58 -9.54 -8.07 -8.23
C GLN A 58 -9.20 -8.23 -6.74
N LEU A 59 -8.87 -7.14 -6.05
CA LEU A 59 -8.62 -7.16 -4.61
C LEU A 59 -9.94 -6.91 -3.89
N SER A 60 -10.34 -7.85 -3.02
CA SER A 60 -11.54 -7.67 -2.20
C SER A 60 -11.23 -6.98 -0.88
N ARG A 61 -12.24 -6.34 -0.29
CA ARG A 61 -12.15 -5.74 1.04
C ARG A 61 -11.76 -6.77 2.10
N GLU A 62 -12.34 -7.97 2.04
CA GLU A 62 -12.09 -9.05 2.99
C GLU A 62 -10.63 -9.52 2.93
N GLU A 63 -10.05 -9.58 1.72
CA GLU A 63 -8.63 -9.87 1.56
C GLU A 63 -7.77 -8.79 2.21
N CYS A 64 -8.07 -7.51 1.99
CA CYS A 64 -7.37 -6.39 2.65
C CYS A 64 -7.46 -6.47 4.17
N LEU A 65 -8.66 -6.72 4.71
CA LEU A 65 -8.92 -6.82 6.13
C LEU A 65 -8.30 -8.07 6.77
N GLY A 66 -7.97 -9.10 5.98
CA GLY A 66 -7.20 -10.26 6.42
C GLY A 66 -5.81 -9.91 6.96
N TYR A 67 -5.25 -8.77 6.52
CA TYR A 67 -3.99 -8.21 7.04
C TYR A 67 -4.20 -7.30 8.27
N GLY A 68 -5.44 -7.12 8.70
CA GLY A 68 -5.84 -6.21 9.78
C GLY A 68 -6.23 -4.81 9.29
N PRO A 69 -6.70 -3.94 10.20
CA PRO A 69 -7.08 -2.57 9.86
C PRO A 69 -5.86 -1.75 9.43
N ILE A 70 -6.03 -0.92 8.40
CA ILE A 70 -5.00 0.00 7.90
C ILE A 70 -5.39 1.42 8.26
N ASP A 71 -4.45 2.17 8.82
CA ASP A 71 -4.66 3.58 9.17
C ASP A 71 -4.44 4.48 7.95
N ILE A 72 -3.45 4.17 7.13
CA ILE A 72 -3.03 5.02 6.00
C ILE A 72 -2.87 4.17 4.75
N LEU A 73 -3.57 4.54 3.67
CA LEU A 73 -3.31 3.99 2.34
C LEU A 73 -2.35 4.93 1.58
N LEU A 74 -1.23 4.39 1.12
CA LEU A 74 -0.30 5.01 0.20
C LEU A 74 -0.69 4.64 -1.24
N GLY A 75 -0.47 5.54 -2.19
CA GLY A 75 -0.56 5.19 -3.60
C GLY A 75 -0.35 6.35 -4.57
N GLY A 76 -0.34 6.04 -5.86
CA GLY A 76 -0.30 7.05 -6.93
C GLY A 76 -1.68 7.64 -7.25
N PRO A 77 -1.75 8.82 -7.92
CA PRO A 77 -3.00 9.42 -8.36
C PRO A 77 -3.57 8.62 -9.53
N SER A 78 -4.27 7.53 -9.23
CA SER A 78 -5.08 6.82 -10.22
C SER A 78 -6.56 7.01 -9.89
N ALA A 79 -7.38 7.28 -10.93
CA ALA A 79 -8.84 7.35 -10.77
C ALA A 79 -9.40 6.04 -10.17
N ARG A 80 -8.69 4.93 -10.38
CA ARG A 80 -9.02 3.60 -9.85
C ARG A 80 -8.76 3.49 -8.34
N ALA A 81 -7.68 4.11 -7.82
CA ALA A 81 -7.43 4.20 -6.38
C ALA A 81 -8.57 4.95 -5.67
N ILE A 82 -8.99 6.08 -6.24
CA ILE A 82 -10.04 6.93 -5.66
C ILE A 82 -11.38 6.18 -5.59
N LEU A 83 -11.76 5.47 -6.66
CA LEU A 83 -12.98 4.66 -6.67
C LEU A 83 -12.96 3.50 -5.65
N PHE A 84 -11.79 2.88 -5.44
CA PHE A 84 -11.62 1.84 -4.44
C PHE A 84 -11.85 2.41 -3.03
N LEU A 85 -11.31 3.60 -2.76
CA LEU A 85 -11.45 4.29 -1.47
C LEU A 85 -12.86 4.80 -1.19
N GLU A 86 -13.56 5.33 -2.19
CA GLU A 86 -14.94 5.82 -2.04
C GLU A 86 -15.92 4.72 -1.62
N LYS A 87 -15.57 3.45 -1.81
CA LYS A 87 -16.40 2.31 -1.42
C LYS A 87 -16.16 1.83 0.00
N ASP A 88 -15.14 2.34 0.69
CA ASP A 88 -14.53 1.65 1.83
C ASP A 88 -14.13 2.59 2.98
N GLU A 89 -14.96 2.63 4.04
CA GLU A 89 -14.79 3.53 5.19
C GLU A 89 -13.70 3.09 6.21
N TRP A 90 -12.94 2.04 5.94
CA TRP A 90 -11.99 1.47 6.90
C TRP A 90 -10.59 2.12 6.87
N ILE A 91 -10.36 3.06 5.94
CA ILE A 91 -9.09 3.76 5.77
C ILE A 91 -9.19 5.17 6.37
N ARG A 92 -8.29 5.50 7.30
CA ARG A 92 -8.34 6.79 8.04
C ARG A 92 -7.62 7.93 7.33
N GLY A 93 -6.78 7.64 6.34
CA GLY A 93 -6.08 8.64 5.55
C GLY A 93 -5.54 8.10 4.23
N LEU A 94 -5.44 8.97 3.24
CA LEU A 94 -4.84 8.68 1.93
C LEU A 94 -3.65 9.62 1.70
N ILE A 95 -2.50 9.05 1.35
CA ILE A 95 -1.33 9.81 0.92
C ILE A 95 -1.03 9.48 -0.54
N CYS A 96 -1.09 10.50 -1.39
CA CYS A 96 -0.94 10.36 -2.83
C CYS A 96 0.36 11.01 -3.31
N SER A 97 1.25 10.26 -3.96
CA SER A 97 2.43 10.85 -4.61
C SER A 97 2.03 11.48 -5.94
N LYS A 98 1.72 12.77 -5.95
CA LYS A 98 1.57 13.55 -7.19
C LYS A 98 2.97 14.01 -7.63
N ASN A 99 3.56 13.29 -8.58
CA ASN A 99 4.91 13.52 -9.16
C ASN A 99 6.07 12.93 -8.36
N ILE A 100 6.51 11.73 -8.77
CA ILE A 100 7.94 11.41 -8.90
C ILE A 100 8.15 11.06 -10.38
#